data_AF-A0A5N9ASC5-F1
#
_entry.id   AF-A0A5N9ASC5-F1
#
_cell.length_a   1.000
_cell.length_b   1.000
_cell.length_c   1.000
_cell.angle_alpha   90.00
_cell.angle_beta   90.00
_cell.angle_gamma   90.00
#
_symmetry.space_group_name_H-M   'P 1'
#
loop_
_entity.id
_entity.type
_entity.pdbx_description
1 polymer ?
#
loop_
_entity_poly.entity_id
_entity_poly.type
_entity_poly.pdbx_seq_one_letter_code
_entity_poly.pdbx_strand_id
1 'polypeptide(L)' 'MAEDRIDVVVVGAGASGAAFVWRLATSGINVMCLEQGGWINPETDYYTSDLDWEIHR' A
#
# COMPACT_ATOMS: atom_id res chain seq x y z
N MET A 1 1.42 12.86 -25.79
CA MET A 1 0.90 11.60 -25.21
C MET A 1 2.06 10.72 -24.71
N ALA A 2 3.08 11.31 -24.09
CA ALA A 2 4.19 10.59 -23.46
C ALA A 2 4.22 10.82 -21.93
N GLU A 3 3.47 11.81 -21.43
CA GLU A 3 3.40 12.20 -20.02
C GLU A 3 2.84 11.12 -19.08
N ASP A 4 2.14 10.12 -19.60
CA ASP A 4 1.34 9.18 -18.79
C ASP A 4 1.93 7.77 -18.71
N ARG A 5 3.19 7.60 -19.14
CA ARG A 5 3.83 6.28 -19.10
C ARG A 5 4.35 5.97 -17.70
N ILE A 6 3.73 4.97 -17.08
CA ILE A 6 4.20 4.36 -15.84
C ILE A 6 5.28 3.31 -16.16
N ASP A 7 6.38 3.32 -15.40
CA ASP A 7 7.47 2.35 -15.55
C ASP A 7 7.15 1.03 -14.82
N VAL A 8 6.50 1.12 -13.66
CA VAL A 8 6.17 -0.03 -12.80
C VAL A 8 4.76 0.12 -12.22
N VAL A 9 3.95 -0.93 -12.34
CA VAL A 9 2.66 -1.03 -11.62
C VAL A 9 2.80 -2.07 -10.51
N VAL A 10 2.47 -1.69 -9.29
CA VAL A 10 2.40 -2.57 -8.12
C VAL A 10 0.93 -2.78 -7.76
N VAL A 11 0.51 -4.04 -7.64
CA VAL A 11 -0.85 -4.42 -7.24
C VAL A 11 -0.80 -4.92 -5.79
N GLY A 12 -1.41 -4.17 -4.88
CA GLY A 12 -1.41 -4.38 -3.44
C GLY A 12 -0.51 -3.38 -2.70
N ALA A 13 -1.09 -2.59 -1.81
CA ALA A 13 -0.41 -1.64 -0.92
C ALA A 13 -0.25 -2.19 0.51
N GLY A 14 -0.19 -3.52 0.66
CA GLY A 14 0.18 -4.16 1.92
C GLY A 14 1.63 -3.88 2.32
N ALA A 15 2.07 -4.44 3.45
CA ALA A 15 3.38 -4.13 4.07
C ALA A 15 4.57 -4.19 3.09
N SER A 16 4.67 -5.25 2.29
CA SER A 16 5.74 -5.41 1.30
C SER A 16 5.57 -4.50 0.08
N GLY A 17 4.36 -4.41 -0.46
CA GLY A 17 4.04 -3.60 -1.64
C GLY A 17 4.29 -2.11 -1.38
N ALA A 18 3.84 -1.61 -0.24
CA ALA A 18 4.07 -0.23 0.17
C ALA A 18 5.58 0.08 0.35
N ALA A 19 6.34 -0.82 0.99
CA ALA A 19 7.78 -0.65 1.14
C ALA A 19 8.52 -0.62 -0.21
N PHE A 20 8.10 -1.48 -1.15
CA PHE A 20 8.67 -1.53 -2.49
C PHE A 20 8.35 -0.26 -3.30
N VAL A 21 7.08 0.18 -3.30
CA VAL A 21 6.65 1.43 -3.95
C VAL A 21 7.41 2.62 -3.39
N TRP A 22 7.54 2.73 -2.06
CA TRP A 22 8.32 3.79 -1.42
C TRP A 22 9.76 3.81 -1.91
N ARG A 23 10.40 2.65 -2.03
CA ARG A 23 11.79 2.56 -2.51
C ARG A 23 11.93 2.97 -3.97
N LEU A 24 11.00 2.57 -4.84
CA LEU A 24 11.00 2.96 -6.26
C LEU A 24 10.76 4.47 -6.42
N ALA A 25 9.72 4.99 -5.76
CA ALA A 25 9.35 6.40 -5.84
C ALA A 25 10.46 7.31 -5.31
N THR A 26 11.05 6.97 -4.16
CA THR A 26 12.19 7.74 -3.60
C THR A 26 13.46 7.65 -4.44
N SER A 27 13.55 6.68 -5.36
CA SER A 27 14.64 6.55 -6.33
C SER A 27 14.33 7.22 -7.68
N GLY A 28 13.20 7.93 -7.80
CA GLY A 28 12.81 8.67 -8.99
C GLY A 28 12.15 7.83 -10.10
N ILE A 29 11.74 6.60 -9.81
CA ILE A 29 11.05 5.73 -10.78
C ILE A 29 9.56 6.09 -10.79
N ASN A 30 8.96 6.19 -12.00
CA ASN A 30 7.54 6.46 -12.13
C ASN A 30 6.73 5.18 -11.83
N VAL A 31 6.26 5.06 -10.59
CA VAL A 31 5.56 3.88 -10.08
C VAL A 31 4.10 4.20 -9.76
N MET A 32 3.18 3.34 -10.19
CA MET A 32 1.77 3.35 -9.83
C MET A 32 1.50 2.23 -8.82
N CYS A 33 0.83 2.55 -7.71
CA CYS A 33 0.36 1.58 -6.74
C CYS A 33 -1.16 1.48 -6.78
N LEU A 34 -1.70 0.27 -6.95
CA LEU A 34 -3.13 0.00 -6.94
C LEU A 34 -3.47 -0.86 -5.73
N GLU A 35 -4.45 -0.43 -4.95
CA GLU A 35 -4.98 -1.15 -3.79
C GLU A 35 -6.51 -1.17 -3.88
N GLN A 36 -7.12 -2.32 -3.56
CA GLN A 36 -8.58 -2.45 -3.56
C GLN A 36 -9.20 -1.76 -2.33
N GLY A 37 -8.45 -1.70 -1.23
CA GLY A 37 -8.85 -1.05 0.01
C GLY A 37 -8.73 0.48 -0.03
N GLY A 38 -9.29 1.11 1.01
CA GLY A 38 -9.15 2.54 1.23
C GLY A 38 -7.91 2.89 2.05
N TRP A 39 -7.79 4.17 2.39
CA TRP A 39 -6.83 4.62 3.39
C TRP A 39 -7.23 4.10 4.77
N ILE A 40 -6.27 3.52 5.47
CA ILE A 40 -6.43 2.95 6.81
C ILE A 40 -6.01 4.00 7.83
N ASN A 41 -6.85 4.27 8.83
CA ASN A 41 -6.46 5.02 10.02
C ASN A 41 -5.78 4.07 11.03
N PRO A 42 -4.47 4.23 11.33
CA PRO A 42 -3.76 3.36 12.26
C PRO A 42 -4.38 3.29 13.67
N GLU A 43 -5.05 4.37 14.10
CA GLU A 43 -5.63 4.47 15.44
C GLU A 43 -6.93 3.67 15.59
N THR A 44 -7.67 3.45 14.49
CA THR A 44 -9.04 2.89 14.55
C THR A 44 -9.25 1.66 13.70
N ASP A 45 -8.45 1.45 12.66
CA ASP A 45 -8.78 0.50 11.58
C ASP A 45 -7.83 -0.71 11.53
N TYR A 46 -6.79 -0.73 12.37
CA TYR A 46 -5.95 -1.92 12.50
C TYR A 46 -6.69 -2.99 13.31
N TYR A 47 -6.85 -4.17 12.71
CA TYR A 47 -7.48 -5.33 13.36
C TYR A 47 -6.84 -5.72 14.69
N THR A 48 -5.55 -5.43 14.87
CA THR A 48 -4.84 -5.66 16.14
C THR A 48 -5.27 -4.72 17.28
N SER A 49 -6.07 -3.70 16.97
CA SER A 49 -6.61 -2.77 17.98
C SER A 49 -7.82 -3.33 18.72
N ASP A 50 -8.46 -4.38 18.20
CA ASP A 50 -9.57 -5.06 18.88
C ASP A 50 -9.04 -5.99 19.98
N LEU A 51 -9.69 -6.01 21.15
CA LEU A 51 -9.21 -6.76 22.33
C LEU A 51 -9.07 -8.27 22.12
N ASP A 52 -9.76 -8.82 21.14
CA ASP A 52 -9.87 -10.23 20.79
C ASP A 52 -9.31 -10.52 19.39
N TRP A 53 -8.43 -9.66 18.88
CA TRP A 53 -7.80 -9.80 17.56
C TRP A 53 -7.09 -11.14 17.34
N GLU A 54 -6.59 -11.80 18.40
CA GLU A 54 -5.95 -13.14 18.31
C GLU A 54 -6.96 -14.29 18.21
N ILE A 55 -8.23 -14.04 18.52
CA ILE A 55 -9.28 -15.04 18.68
C ILE A 55 -10.32 -14.95 17.54
N HIS A 56 -10.40 -13.79 16.88
CA HIS A 56 -11.18 -13.59 15.67
C HIS A 56 -10.69 -14.51 14.53
N ARG A 57 -11.59 -15.38 14.06
CA ARG A 57 -11.41 -16.28 12.91
C ARG A 57 -12.17 -15.80 11.69
#